data_AF-A0A6A6KKA6-F1
#
_entry.id   AF-A0A6A6KKA6-F1
#
_cell.length_a   1.000
_cell.length_b   1.000
_cell.length_c   1.000
_cell.angle_alpha   90.00
_cell.angle_beta   90.00
_cell.angle_gamma   90.00
#
_symmetry.space_group_name_H-M   'P 1'
#
loop_
_entity.id
_entity.type
_entity.pdbx_description
1 polymer ?
#
loop_
_entity_poly.entity_id
_entity_poly.type
_entity_poly.pdbx_seq_one_letter_code
_entity_poly.pdbx_strand_id
1 'polypeptide(L)'
;MGKLYSRGTRAMSDLVVAHVVEDTDEDEFRLFLRLLHRSGLTARADLVFLFGSSSSESRFEVSEAWKTGNGESVWGKGIRVKNSNDSDESEGELTQLSYGSVVGFEVSELNPENSLAGFLDHLPMSLRRWACYPMLLGRVRRYFKHIMLVDVKKLLLLIDPLGRFRNRRPESVYMSTKQETTSSTKHGKRRNNNNKNKNSDKSQSHYQVNSAILMGGTRGIRRFSNTMLTEIVRVSMRHRKGKSITESAILSQLAGNEHILKNVDLIKLTEPIPVASELSELNSTGQGDNYRIIQRDNGNHDLNSIIMKHICSCEVDSRVYRDC
;
A
#
# COMPACT_ATOMS: atom_id res chain seq x y z
N MET A 1 -18.78 1.03 -13.33
CA MET A 1 -18.35 1.29 -11.94
C MET A 1 -16.86 1.46 -11.99
N GLY A 2 -16.36 2.52 -11.37
CA GLY A 2 -15.00 2.99 -11.48
C GLY A 2 -14.73 3.79 -12.75
N LYS A 3 -13.83 4.77 -12.62
CA LYS A 3 -13.32 5.64 -13.69
C LYS A 3 -12.03 5.06 -14.24
N LEU A 4 -11.99 4.73 -15.54
CA LEU A 4 -10.77 4.31 -16.22
C LEU A 4 -9.92 5.56 -16.51
N TYR A 5 -8.77 5.68 -15.87
CA TYR A 5 -7.83 6.77 -16.14
C TYR A 5 -6.87 6.41 -17.26
N SER A 6 -6.46 5.15 -17.33
CA SER A 6 -5.66 4.67 -18.44
C SER A 6 -5.83 3.18 -18.73
N ARG A 7 -5.80 2.86 -20.02
CA ARG A 7 -5.75 1.50 -20.53
C ARG A 7 -4.30 1.05 -20.70
N GLY A 8 -3.93 -0.05 -20.04
CA GLY A 8 -2.61 -0.67 -20.17
C GLY A 8 -2.34 -1.24 -21.56
N THR A 9 -1.07 -1.42 -21.90
CA THR A 9 -0.63 -2.00 -23.18
C THR A 9 -0.72 -3.51 -23.24
N ARG A 10 -0.75 -4.18 -22.08
CA ARG A 10 -0.87 -5.65 -22.02
C ARG A 10 -1.52 -6.13 -20.73
N ALA A 11 -1.80 -7.43 -20.74
CA ALA A 11 -2.24 -8.19 -19.60
C ALA A 11 -1.15 -8.28 -18.50
N MET A 12 -1.34 -7.59 -17.37
CA MET A 12 -0.48 -7.67 -16.16
C MET A 12 -0.80 -8.83 -15.22
N SER A 13 0.19 -9.40 -14.54
CA SER A 13 -0.02 -10.51 -13.58
C SER A 13 -0.31 -10.03 -12.17
N ASP A 14 0.03 -8.79 -11.85
CA ASP A 14 -0.05 -8.25 -10.50
C ASP A 14 -1.10 -7.14 -10.44
N LEU A 15 -1.66 -6.92 -9.25
CA LEU A 15 -2.61 -5.84 -8.98
C LEU A 15 -2.15 -5.05 -7.75
N VAL A 16 -2.09 -3.74 -7.87
CA VAL A 16 -1.90 -2.84 -6.73
C VAL A 16 -3.19 -2.09 -6.47
N VAL A 17 -3.72 -2.19 -5.25
CA VAL A 17 -4.84 -1.40 -4.77
C VAL A 17 -4.29 -0.34 -3.82
N ALA A 18 -4.30 0.91 -4.25
CA ALA A 18 -3.80 2.06 -3.52
C ALA A 18 -4.97 2.85 -2.91
N HIS A 19 -5.08 2.81 -1.58
CA HIS A 19 -6.09 3.56 -0.86
C HIS A 19 -5.61 4.98 -0.59
N VAL A 20 -6.40 5.96 -1.04
CA VAL A 20 -6.18 7.39 -0.86
C VAL A 20 -7.12 7.88 0.24
N VAL A 21 -6.57 8.12 1.42
CA VAL A 21 -7.32 8.61 2.59
C VAL A 21 -7.76 10.06 2.35
N GLU A 22 -8.89 10.48 2.91
CA GLU A 22 -9.48 11.81 2.67
C GLU A 22 -8.56 12.98 3.04
N ASP A 23 -7.67 12.76 4.02
CA ASP A 23 -6.68 13.70 4.55
C ASP A 23 -5.31 13.56 3.88
N THR A 24 -5.22 12.87 2.74
CA THR A 24 -4.00 12.83 1.94
C THR A 24 -3.82 14.16 1.22
N ASP A 25 -2.62 14.73 1.27
CA ASP A 25 -2.32 15.99 0.60
C ASP A 25 -1.89 15.76 -0.86
N GLU A 26 -1.92 16.81 -1.69
CA GLU A 26 -1.54 16.69 -3.11
C GLU A 26 -0.07 16.33 -3.31
N ASP A 27 0.83 16.94 -2.54
CA ASP A 27 2.26 16.64 -2.61
C ASP A 27 2.57 15.20 -2.16
N GLU A 28 1.85 14.73 -1.14
CA GLU A 28 1.95 13.36 -0.66
C GLU A 28 1.57 12.36 -1.74
N PHE A 29 0.45 12.60 -2.42
CA PHE A 29 -0.06 11.77 -3.50
C PHE A 29 0.85 11.82 -4.73
N ARG A 30 1.30 13.01 -5.15
CA ARG A 30 2.24 13.19 -6.28
C ARG A 30 3.58 12.48 -6.03
N LEU A 31 4.10 12.56 -4.80
CA LEU A 31 5.33 11.87 -4.43
C LEU A 31 5.16 10.34 -4.53
N PHE A 32 4.05 9.81 -4.03
CA PHE A 32 3.73 8.39 -4.16
C PHE A 32 3.69 7.95 -5.62
N LEU A 33 3.03 8.71 -6.51
CA LEU A 33 2.96 8.39 -7.94
C LEU A 33 4.34 8.37 -8.61
N ARG A 34 5.20 9.36 -8.32
CA ARG A 34 6.56 9.43 -8.86
C ARG A 34 7.38 8.20 -8.46
N LEU A 35 7.32 7.84 -7.18
CA LEU A 35 8.02 6.68 -6.64
C LEU A 35 7.45 5.36 -7.18
N LEU A 36 6.12 5.25 -7.30
CA LEU A 36 5.47 4.09 -7.89
C LEU A 36 5.90 3.86 -9.34
N HIS A 37 5.93 4.92 -10.17
CA HIS A 37 6.43 4.84 -11.54
C HIS A 37 7.88 4.36 -11.57
N ARG A 38 8.74 5.00 -10.77
CA ARG A 38 10.16 4.69 -10.71
C ARG A 38 10.44 3.25 -10.23
N SER A 39 9.63 2.74 -9.31
CA SER A 39 9.80 1.39 -8.76
C SER A 39 9.71 0.28 -9.82
N GLY A 40 9.19 0.58 -11.02
CA GLY A 40 8.95 -0.39 -12.10
C GLY A 40 7.69 -1.23 -11.92
N LEU A 41 6.95 -1.04 -10.82
CA LEU A 41 5.70 -1.78 -10.56
C LEU A 41 4.66 -1.59 -11.66
N THR A 42 4.56 -0.38 -12.18
CA THR A 42 3.60 -0.01 -13.23
C THR A 42 3.82 -0.76 -14.53
N ALA A 43 5.03 -1.30 -14.77
CA ALA A 43 5.32 -2.15 -15.92
C ALA A 43 4.86 -3.61 -15.77
N ARG A 44 4.42 -3.98 -14.56
CA ARG A 44 4.11 -5.38 -14.21
C ARG A 44 2.75 -5.54 -13.51
N ALA A 45 2.14 -4.46 -13.07
CA ALA A 45 0.89 -4.45 -12.30
C ALA A 45 -0.16 -3.50 -12.88
N ASP A 46 -1.42 -3.93 -12.83
CA ASP A 46 -2.55 -3.01 -12.95
C ASP A 46 -2.70 -2.23 -11.63
N LEU A 47 -3.14 -0.98 -11.71
CA LEU A 47 -3.31 -0.09 -10.56
C LEU A 47 -4.79 0.24 -10.35
N VAL A 48 -5.23 0.16 -9.10
CA VAL A 48 -6.55 0.59 -8.68
C VAL A 48 -6.42 1.61 -7.55
N PHE A 49 -6.91 2.82 -7.76
CA PHE A 49 -7.05 3.81 -6.70
C PHE A 49 -8.42 3.69 -6.04
N LEU A 50 -8.44 3.72 -4.71
CA LEU A 50 -9.65 3.75 -3.91
C LEU A 50 -9.68 5.09 -3.15
N PHE A 51 -10.55 6.00 -3.58
CA PHE A 51 -10.67 7.34 -3.03
C PHE A 51 -11.71 7.40 -1.91
N GLY A 52 -11.33 7.99 -0.76
CA GLY A 52 -12.22 8.14 0.38
C GLY A 52 -13.48 8.97 0.11
N SER A 53 -13.40 9.95 -0.80
CA SER A 53 -14.52 10.81 -1.18
C SER A 53 -14.42 11.29 -2.63
N SER A 54 -15.54 11.71 -3.22
CA SER A 54 -15.59 12.39 -4.52
C SER A 54 -14.72 13.66 -4.56
N SER A 55 -14.59 14.36 -3.43
CA SER A 55 -13.70 15.52 -3.31
C SER A 55 -12.22 15.15 -3.40
N SER A 56 -11.84 13.97 -2.89
CA SER A 56 -10.49 13.44 -3.05
C SER A 56 -10.28 13.02 -4.50
N GLU A 57 -11.22 12.30 -5.10
CA GLU A 57 -11.14 11.92 -6.51
C GLU A 57 -11.05 13.12 -7.45
N SER A 58 -11.76 14.22 -7.17
CA SER A 58 -11.69 15.44 -7.99
C SER A 58 -10.41 16.24 -7.77
N ARG A 59 -9.95 16.38 -6.51
CA ARG A 59 -8.62 16.93 -6.16
C ARG A 59 -7.51 16.17 -6.88
N PHE A 60 -7.67 14.87 -6.98
CA PHE A 60 -6.76 13.95 -7.62
C PHE A 60 -7.32 13.45 -8.94
N GLU A 61 -7.94 14.29 -9.80
CA GLU A 61 -8.37 13.91 -11.17
C GLU A 61 -7.14 13.48 -12.00
N VAL A 62 -6.63 12.31 -11.63
CA VAL A 62 -5.23 11.87 -11.50
C VAL A 62 -4.17 12.98 -11.33
N SER A 63 -4.48 14.17 -10.81
CA SER A 63 -3.55 15.33 -10.71
C SER A 63 -2.59 15.51 -11.91
N GLU A 64 -3.09 15.25 -13.12
CA GLU A 64 -2.35 14.83 -14.33
C GLU A 64 -1.95 13.35 -14.35
N ALA A 65 -2.91 12.48 -14.69
CA ALA A 65 -2.62 11.33 -15.52
C ALA A 65 -1.95 11.88 -16.78
N TRP A 66 -0.63 12.00 -16.73
CA TRP A 66 0.18 11.69 -17.87
C TRP A 66 0.11 12.77 -18.97
N LYS A 67 0.66 13.97 -18.80
CA LYS A 67 0.85 14.92 -19.92
C LYS A 67 2.32 15.29 -20.10
N THR A 68 2.95 14.84 -21.19
CA THR A 68 3.90 15.70 -21.91
C THR A 68 3.13 16.95 -22.33
N GLY A 69 3.76 18.13 -22.41
CA GLY A 69 3.12 19.44 -22.70
C GLY A 69 2.13 19.52 -23.89
N ASN A 70 1.98 18.44 -24.67
CA ASN A 70 1.03 18.26 -25.76
C ASN A 70 -0.28 17.51 -25.39
N GLY A 71 -0.54 17.21 -24.12
CA GLY A 71 -1.76 16.46 -23.75
C GLY A 71 -1.63 14.94 -23.88
N GLU A 72 -0.41 14.42 -24.01
CA GLU A 72 -0.13 13.00 -24.20
C GLU A 72 0.24 12.29 -22.91
N SER A 73 -0.45 11.16 -22.71
CA SER A 73 -0.14 10.10 -21.76
C SER A 73 1.38 9.80 -21.64
N VAL A 74 2.05 10.22 -20.54
CA VAL A 74 3.38 9.78 -20.01
C VAL A 74 3.70 8.30 -20.19
N TRP A 75 2.70 7.43 -20.38
CA TRP A 75 2.89 5.99 -20.43
C TRP A 75 2.92 5.46 -21.86
N GLY A 76 2.91 6.35 -22.83
CA GLY A 76 3.14 6.02 -24.23
C GLY A 76 2.09 6.64 -25.12
N LYS A 77 2.54 6.99 -26.32
CA LYS A 77 1.68 7.19 -27.48
C LYS A 77 0.74 6.00 -27.58
N GLY A 78 -0.56 6.23 -27.41
CA GLY A 78 -1.52 5.36 -28.08
C GLY A 78 -1.13 5.41 -29.56
N ILE A 79 -0.77 4.27 -30.16
CA ILE A 79 -0.59 4.18 -31.61
C ILE A 79 -1.94 4.56 -32.22
N ARG A 80 -2.10 5.85 -32.54
CA ARG A 80 -3.09 6.29 -33.49
C ARG A 80 -2.55 5.72 -34.79
N VAL A 81 -3.12 4.59 -35.22
CA VAL A 81 -2.98 4.11 -36.59
C VAL A 81 -3.54 5.22 -37.47
N LYS A 82 -2.68 6.17 -37.83
CA LYS A 82 -2.95 7.06 -38.95
C LYS A 82 -2.76 6.17 -40.17
N ASN A 83 -3.85 5.91 -40.87
CA ASN A 83 -3.75 5.59 -42.30
C ASN A 83 -3.23 6.85 -42.98
N SER A 84 -1.92 7.05 -42.94
CA SER A 84 -1.22 7.98 -43.81
C SER A 84 -0.13 7.17 -44.46
N ASN A 85 -0.33 6.94 -45.76
CA ASN A 85 0.73 6.54 -46.68
C ASN A 85 1.82 7.61 -46.59
N ASP A 86 2.82 7.39 -45.76
CA ASP A 86 4.10 8.03 -45.94
C ASP A 86 5.16 7.05 -45.46
N SER A 87 5.87 6.55 -46.46
CA SER A 87 7.12 5.83 -46.32
C SER A 87 8.14 6.77 -45.71
N ASP A 88 8.65 6.44 -44.53
CA ASP A 88 10.06 6.64 -44.23
C ASP A 88 10.47 5.67 -43.12
N GLU A 89 11.41 4.80 -43.49
CA GLU A 89 12.06 3.83 -42.63
C GLU A 89 12.90 4.58 -41.58
N SER A 90 12.44 4.57 -40.33
CA SER A 90 13.31 4.76 -39.18
C SER A 90 13.22 3.52 -38.31
N GLU A 91 14.18 2.62 -38.54
CA GLU A 91 14.46 1.48 -37.67
C GLU A 91 14.87 1.97 -36.28
N GLY A 92 13.87 2.09 -35.43
CA GLY A 92 14.01 2.17 -33.99
C GLY A 92 12.79 1.47 -33.42
N GLU A 93 12.82 0.14 -33.36
CA GLU A 93 11.88 -0.66 -32.59
C GLU A 93 12.07 -0.26 -31.12
N LEU A 94 11.44 0.86 -30.71
CA LEU A 94 11.35 1.29 -29.33
C LEU A 94 10.67 0.13 -28.61
N THR A 95 11.46 -0.68 -27.89
CA THR A 95 10.99 -1.78 -27.04
C THR A 95 9.72 -1.29 -26.34
N GLN A 96 8.57 -1.79 -26.78
CA GLN A 96 7.28 -1.18 -26.42
C GLN A 96 7.14 -1.21 -24.91
N LEU A 97 7.28 -0.05 -24.27
CA LEU A 97 7.24 0.06 -22.81
C LEU A 97 5.89 -0.48 -22.33
N SER A 98 5.93 -1.60 -21.59
CA SER A 98 4.70 -2.22 -21.09
C SER A 98 4.23 -1.48 -19.85
N TYR A 99 2.96 -1.10 -19.76
CA TYR A 99 2.38 -0.46 -18.58
C TYR A 99 0.97 -1.01 -18.30
N GLY A 100 0.60 -1.05 -17.02
CA GLY A 100 -0.67 -1.58 -16.55
C GLY A 100 -1.83 -0.60 -16.69
N SER A 101 -3.05 -1.11 -16.61
CA SER A 101 -4.25 -0.26 -16.61
C SER A 101 -4.39 0.44 -15.26
N VAL A 102 -4.92 1.67 -15.27
CA VAL A 102 -5.16 2.47 -14.07
C VAL A 102 -6.64 2.80 -13.96
N VAL A 103 -7.27 2.39 -12.85
CA VAL A 103 -8.70 2.59 -12.59
C VAL A 103 -8.89 3.23 -11.21
N GLY A 104 -9.83 4.16 -11.08
CA GLY A 104 -10.26 4.73 -9.81
C GLY A 104 -11.63 4.22 -9.39
N PHE A 105 -11.86 4.10 -8.09
CA PHE A 105 -13.18 3.89 -7.50
C PHE A 105 -13.35 4.85 -6.32
N GLU A 106 -14.54 5.43 -6.21
CA GLU A 106 -14.96 6.06 -4.97
C GLU A 106 -15.41 4.98 -3.97
N VAL A 107 -15.10 5.17 -2.68
CA VAL A 107 -15.60 4.30 -1.60
C VAL A 107 -17.14 4.24 -1.62
N SER A 108 -17.82 5.33 -1.95
CA SER A 108 -19.28 5.38 -2.05
C SER A 108 -19.81 4.51 -3.20
N GLU A 109 -19.12 4.39 -4.34
CA GLU A 109 -19.52 3.50 -5.44
C GLU A 109 -19.55 2.03 -5.00
N LEU A 110 -18.60 1.64 -4.16
CA LEU A 110 -18.54 0.29 -3.63
C LEU A 110 -19.64 0.04 -2.59
N ASN A 111 -20.22 1.09 -1.98
CA ASN A 111 -21.32 1.04 -1.01
C ASN A 111 -21.07 0.08 0.18
N PRO A 112 -19.96 0.21 0.93
CA PRO A 112 -19.66 -0.66 2.05
C PRO A 112 -20.66 -0.52 3.20
N GLU A 113 -21.18 0.68 3.46
CA GLU A 113 -22.11 0.93 4.56
C GLU A 113 -23.47 0.27 4.32
N ASN A 114 -24.03 0.44 3.11
CA ASN A 114 -25.27 -0.25 2.75
C ASN A 114 -25.11 -1.77 2.76
N SER A 115 -23.93 -2.29 2.40
CA SER A 115 -23.67 -3.73 2.41
C SER A 115 -23.53 -4.32 3.81
N LEU A 116 -23.30 -3.47 4.81
CA LEU A 116 -23.13 -3.84 6.22
C LEU A 116 -24.28 -3.32 7.09
N ALA A 117 -25.30 -2.73 6.47
CA ALA A 117 -26.51 -2.29 7.12
C ALA A 117 -27.19 -3.48 7.81
N GLY A 118 -27.54 -3.32 9.08
CA GLY A 118 -28.08 -4.38 9.94
C GLY A 118 -27.03 -5.08 10.82
N PHE A 119 -25.74 -4.97 10.50
CA PHE A 119 -24.67 -5.36 11.40
C PHE A 119 -24.08 -4.16 12.15
N LEU A 120 -23.96 -3.02 11.46
CA LEU A 120 -23.34 -1.80 11.97
C LEU A 120 -24.10 -0.56 11.51
N ASP A 121 -24.33 0.36 12.45
CA ASP A 121 -24.99 1.64 12.16
C ASP A 121 -24.06 2.62 11.43
N HIS A 122 -22.77 2.62 11.76
CA HIS A 122 -21.75 3.43 11.09
C HIS A 122 -20.38 2.75 11.18
N LEU A 123 -19.67 2.70 10.05
CA LEU A 123 -18.30 2.21 9.97
C LEU A 123 -17.32 3.37 10.14
N PRO A 124 -16.41 3.32 11.13
CA PRO A 124 -15.35 4.32 11.26
C PRO A 124 -14.59 4.46 9.94
N MET A 125 -14.26 5.71 9.56
CA MET A 125 -13.57 6.00 8.30
C MET A 125 -12.32 5.15 8.08
N SER A 126 -11.55 4.89 9.14
CA SER A 126 -10.35 4.07 9.09
C SER A 126 -10.62 2.62 8.66
N LEU A 127 -11.80 2.07 8.97
CA LEU A 127 -12.16 0.68 8.65
C LEU A 127 -12.87 0.54 7.30
N ARG A 128 -13.38 1.63 6.72
CA ARG A 128 -14.13 1.59 5.44
C ARG A 128 -13.30 0.97 4.32
N ARG A 129 -11.99 1.23 4.25
CA ARG A 129 -11.13 0.63 3.22
C ARG A 129 -11.08 -0.90 3.27
N TRP A 130 -11.13 -1.48 4.47
CA TRP A 130 -11.13 -2.92 4.67
C TRP A 130 -12.46 -3.56 4.25
N ALA A 131 -13.57 -2.83 4.35
CA ALA A 131 -14.85 -3.25 3.78
C ALA A 131 -14.84 -3.18 2.26
N CYS A 132 -14.16 -2.20 1.67
CA CYS A 132 -14.05 -2.05 0.22
C CYS A 132 -13.22 -3.17 -0.45
N TYR A 133 -12.18 -3.70 0.19
CA TYR A 133 -11.29 -4.68 -0.45
C TYR A 133 -12.01 -5.96 -0.92
N PRO A 134 -12.80 -6.67 -0.09
CA PRO A 134 -13.63 -7.78 -0.56
C PRO A 134 -14.53 -7.44 -1.76
N MET A 135 -15.16 -6.27 -1.69
CA MET A 135 -16.13 -5.82 -2.69
C MET A 135 -15.46 -5.48 -4.03
N LEU A 136 -14.27 -4.88 -3.97
CA LEU A 136 -13.46 -4.61 -5.15
C LEU A 136 -12.92 -5.92 -5.73
N LEU A 137 -12.28 -6.74 -4.90
CA LEU A 137 -11.65 -7.98 -5.33
C LEU A 137 -12.65 -9.03 -5.83
N GLY A 138 -13.90 -8.99 -5.36
CA GLY A 138 -15.01 -9.80 -5.88
C GLY A 138 -15.50 -9.36 -7.26
N ARG A 139 -15.35 -8.06 -7.60
CA ARG A 139 -15.71 -7.51 -8.92
C ARG A 139 -14.59 -7.64 -9.95
N VAL A 140 -13.33 -7.72 -9.50
CA VAL A 140 -12.18 -7.97 -10.37
C VAL A 140 -12.24 -9.40 -10.94
N ARG A 141 -12.72 -9.52 -12.18
CA ARG A 141 -12.85 -10.79 -12.91
C ARG A 141 -11.51 -11.35 -13.40
N ARG A 142 -10.51 -10.50 -13.56
CA ARG A 142 -9.19 -10.88 -14.07
C ARG A 142 -8.43 -11.67 -13.01
N TYR A 143 -7.75 -12.73 -13.43
CA TYR A 143 -6.92 -13.53 -12.54
C TYR A 143 -5.55 -12.87 -12.38
N PHE A 144 -5.39 -12.15 -11.27
CA PHE A 144 -4.08 -11.71 -10.82
C PHE A 144 -3.39 -12.86 -10.04
N LYS A 145 -2.07 -12.95 -10.15
CA LYS A 145 -1.23 -13.88 -9.37
C LYS A 145 -0.90 -13.30 -8.00
N HIS A 146 -0.64 -12.00 -7.94
CA HIS A 146 -0.30 -11.29 -6.71
C HIS A 146 -1.14 -10.02 -6.56
N ILE A 147 -1.52 -9.70 -5.33
CA ILE A 147 -2.17 -8.44 -4.96
C ILE A 147 -1.33 -7.75 -3.90
N MET A 148 -1.22 -6.44 -4.03
CA MET A 148 -0.69 -5.54 -3.01
C MET A 148 -1.75 -4.49 -2.65
N LEU A 149 -2.07 -4.37 -1.36
CA LEU A 149 -2.93 -3.35 -0.78
C LEU A 149 -2.05 -2.34 -0.07
N VAL A 150 -2.12 -1.06 -0.42
CA VAL A 150 -1.25 -0.01 0.13
C VAL A 150 -2.01 1.24 0.54
N ASP A 151 -1.58 1.85 1.64
CA ASP A 151 -1.98 3.16 2.12
C ASP A 151 -1.06 4.23 1.52
N VAL A 152 -1.60 5.06 0.63
CA VAL A 152 -0.80 6.06 -0.10
C VAL A 152 -0.15 7.08 0.82
N LYS A 153 -0.84 7.46 1.90
CA LYS A 153 -0.34 8.46 2.85
C LYS A 153 0.85 7.96 3.66
N LYS A 154 0.86 6.66 4.00
CA LYS A 154 1.82 6.09 4.97
C LYS A 154 3.03 5.42 4.35
N LEU A 155 3.09 5.25 3.03
CA LEU A 155 4.13 4.42 2.39
C LEU A 155 4.76 5.07 1.19
N LEU A 156 6.08 4.89 1.07
CA LEU A 156 6.88 5.24 -0.09
C LEU A 156 7.44 3.96 -0.72
N LEU A 157 7.28 3.81 -2.04
CA LEU A 157 7.68 2.63 -2.80
C LEU A 157 8.90 2.94 -3.66
N LEU A 158 10.10 2.57 -3.21
CA LEU A 158 11.35 2.92 -3.89
C LEU A 158 11.69 1.93 -5.01
N ILE A 159 11.43 0.64 -4.78
CA ILE A 159 11.71 -0.47 -5.70
C ILE A 159 10.49 -1.40 -5.69
N ASP A 160 10.27 -2.18 -6.76
CA ASP A 160 9.27 -3.23 -6.82
C ASP A 160 9.30 -4.17 -5.59
N PRO A 161 8.34 -4.05 -4.65
CA PRO A 161 8.25 -4.90 -3.47
C PRO A 161 7.72 -6.28 -3.81
N LEU A 162 6.86 -6.41 -4.85
CA LEU A 162 6.28 -7.67 -5.28
C LEU A 162 7.32 -8.61 -5.88
N GLY A 163 8.46 -8.10 -6.33
CA GLY A 163 9.58 -8.88 -6.86
C GLY A 163 9.98 -10.08 -6.00
N ARG A 164 9.99 -9.95 -4.66
CA ARG A 164 10.35 -11.06 -3.75
C ARG A 164 9.24 -12.09 -3.56
N PHE A 165 8.00 -11.73 -3.89
CA PHE A 165 6.80 -12.52 -3.60
C PHE A 165 6.23 -13.25 -4.82
N ARG A 166 6.72 -12.93 -6.03
CA ARG A 166 6.25 -13.54 -7.28
C ARG A 166 6.44 -15.06 -7.38
N ASN A 167 7.37 -15.62 -6.60
CA ASN A 167 7.68 -17.05 -6.59
C ASN A 167 6.95 -17.82 -5.48
N ARG A 168 5.92 -17.22 -4.88
CA ARG A 168 5.27 -17.73 -3.66
C ARG A 168 3.89 -18.26 -3.96
N ARG A 169 3.33 -19.00 -2.98
CA ARG A 169 2.05 -19.69 -3.13
C ARG A 169 0.90 -18.67 -3.25
N PRO A 170 -0.16 -18.98 -4.02
CA PRO A 170 -1.30 -18.08 -4.16
C PRO A 170 -2.07 -17.85 -2.85
N GLU A 171 -1.91 -18.72 -1.85
CA GLU A 171 -2.47 -18.60 -0.50
C GLU A 171 -1.62 -17.75 0.46
N SER A 172 -0.42 -17.31 0.05
CA SER A 172 0.49 -16.57 0.92
C SER A 172 0.06 -15.12 1.15
N VAL A 173 0.25 -14.63 2.38
CA VAL A 173 0.02 -13.24 2.78
C VAL A 173 1.18 -12.78 3.65
N TYR A 174 1.79 -11.67 3.24
CA TYR A 174 2.93 -11.07 3.91
C TYR A 174 2.48 -9.90 4.76
N MET A 175 2.96 -9.91 6.00
CA MET A 175 2.73 -8.84 6.95
C MET A 175 4.05 -8.32 7.48
N SER A 176 4.20 -7.00 7.47
CA SER A 176 5.25 -6.34 8.22
C SER A 176 4.80 -6.16 9.66
N THR A 177 5.66 -6.51 10.59
CA THR A 177 5.51 -6.12 12.00
C THR A 177 6.14 -4.75 12.21
N LYS A 178 5.49 -3.90 13.01
CA LYS A 178 6.09 -2.69 13.55
C LYS A 178 6.84 -3.08 14.82
N GLN A 179 8.11 -2.68 14.93
CA GLN A 179 8.81 -2.75 16.20
C GLN A 179 8.31 -1.60 17.06
N GLU A 180 7.81 -1.88 18.26
CA GLU A 180 7.44 -0.81 19.20
C GLU A 180 8.73 -0.09 19.64
N THR A 181 8.99 1.08 19.06
CA THR A 181 9.88 2.04 19.70
C THR A 181 9.16 2.54 20.95
N THR A 182 9.72 2.24 22.11
CA THR A 182 9.24 2.75 23.39
C THR A 182 9.48 4.26 23.45
N SER A 183 8.59 5.08 22.90
CA SER A 183 8.60 6.53 23.07
C SER A 183 7.46 6.99 23.98
N SER A 184 7.83 7.17 25.26
CA SER A 184 7.41 8.26 26.14
C SER A 184 5.96 8.75 26.12
N THR A 185 5.13 8.20 27.01
CA THR A 185 4.32 9.00 27.97
C THR A 185 3.73 8.05 29.03
N LYS A 186 4.58 7.60 29.96
CA LYS A 186 4.11 7.16 31.28
C LYS A 186 4.71 8.08 32.31
N HIS A 187 3.90 9.04 32.77
CA HIS A 187 4.15 9.78 33.99
C HIS A 187 4.54 8.80 35.11
N GLY A 188 5.69 9.07 35.73
CA GLY A 188 6.22 8.29 36.83
C GLY A 188 5.24 8.25 38.00
N LYS A 189 4.59 7.10 38.19
CA LYS A 189 4.11 6.69 39.51
C LYS A 189 5.18 5.83 40.15
N ARG A 190 6.01 6.47 40.97
CA ARG A 190 6.73 5.81 42.07
C ARG A 190 5.71 4.94 42.82
N ARG A 191 5.84 3.62 42.73
CA ARG A 191 5.16 2.69 43.63
C ARG A 191 6.21 1.76 44.22
N ASN A 192 6.28 1.82 45.54
CA ASN A 192 7.20 1.10 46.40
C ASN A 192 7.26 -0.39 46.06
N ASN A 193 8.49 -0.91 46.02
CA ASN A 193 8.78 -2.33 46.08
C ASN A 193 8.26 -2.87 47.40
N ASN A 194 7.23 -3.71 47.35
CA ASN A 194 7.01 -4.84 48.24
C ASN A 194 5.88 -5.68 47.66
N ASN A 195 6.23 -6.58 46.75
CA ASN A 195 5.73 -7.95 46.78
C ASN A 195 6.50 -8.82 45.77
N LYS A 196 7.32 -9.70 46.35
CA LYS A 196 7.81 -10.93 45.74
C LYS A 196 6.62 -11.81 45.34
N ASN A 197 6.84 -12.60 44.30
CA ASN A 197 5.98 -13.64 43.74
C ASN A 197 4.95 -13.15 42.70
N LYS A 198 5.33 -13.27 41.43
CA LYS A 198 4.52 -13.97 40.43
C LYS A 198 5.39 -14.36 39.23
N ASN A 199 5.33 -15.66 38.94
CA ASN A 199 6.02 -16.39 37.89
C ASN A 199 5.96 -15.65 36.55
N SER A 200 7.13 -15.46 35.94
CA SER A 200 7.29 -14.95 34.59
C SER A 200 6.99 -16.06 33.59
N ASP A 201 5.74 -16.19 33.18
CA ASP A 201 5.36 -16.92 31.98
C ASP A 201 4.66 -15.97 30.99
N LYS A 202 5.26 -15.90 29.80
CA LYS A 202 4.85 -15.16 28.59
C LYS A 202 4.89 -13.63 28.69
N SER A 203 6.08 -13.08 28.48
CA SER A 203 6.20 -11.77 27.83
C SER A 203 5.65 -11.87 26.40
N GLN A 204 4.34 -11.70 26.22
CA GLN A 204 3.77 -11.38 24.91
C GLN A 204 4.28 -9.98 24.54
N SER A 205 5.42 -9.90 23.87
CA SER A 205 5.74 -8.71 23.09
C SER A 205 4.61 -8.54 22.09
N HIS A 206 3.78 -7.51 22.28
CA HIS A 206 2.68 -7.23 21.38
C HIS A 206 3.28 -6.78 20.03
N TYR A 207 3.51 -7.74 19.13
CA TYR A 207 3.92 -7.43 17.76
C TYR A 207 2.75 -6.74 17.07
N GLN A 208 2.82 -5.40 16.98
CA GLN A 208 1.82 -4.63 16.27
C GLN A 208 2.02 -4.81 14.76
N VAL A 209 1.01 -5.34 14.06
CA VAL A 209 1.05 -5.51 12.60
C VAL A 209 0.85 -4.16 11.91
N ASN A 210 1.65 -3.89 10.89
CA ASN A 210 1.53 -2.69 10.06
C ASN A 210 0.27 -2.78 9.18
N SER A 211 -0.67 -1.84 9.35
CA SER A 211 -1.90 -1.79 8.55
C SER A 211 -1.74 -1.05 7.22
N ALA A 212 -0.59 -0.42 6.98
CA ALA A 212 -0.37 0.39 5.79
C ALA A 212 -0.15 -0.46 4.53
N ILE A 213 0.41 -1.67 4.67
CA ILE A 213 0.68 -2.57 3.55
C ILE A 213 0.24 -3.99 3.84
N LEU A 214 -0.35 -4.63 2.85
CA LEU A 214 -0.56 -6.07 2.80
C LEU A 214 -0.26 -6.56 1.38
N MET A 215 0.52 -7.62 1.23
CA MET A 215 0.89 -8.12 -0.08
C MET A 215 0.97 -9.64 -0.09
N GLY A 216 0.69 -10.28 -1.21
CA GLY A 216 0.73 -11.73 -1.29
C GLY A 216 0.03 -12.30 -2.50
N GLY A 217 -0.21 -13.60 -2.46
CA GLY A 217 -0.97 -14.32 -3.46
C GLY A 217 -2.44 -13.94 -3.43
N THR A 218 -3.11 -14.01 -4.58
CA THR A 218 -4.48 -13.48 -4.68
C THR A 218 -5.51 -14.24 -3.87
N ARG A 219 -5.35 -15.55 -3.70
CA ARG A 219 -6.25 -16.34 -2.83
C ARG A 219 -6.05 -15.97 -1.38
N GLY A 220 -4.79 -15.82 -0.96
CA GLY A 220 -4.41 -15.41 0.38
C GLY A 220 -5.01 -14.05 0.72
N ILE A 221 -4.77 -13.04 -0.12
CA ILE A 221 -5.27 -11.68 0.10
C ILE A 221 -6.80 -11.63 0.09
N ARG A 222 -7.48 -12.30 -0.85
CA ARG A 222 -8.96 -12.34 -0.87
C ARG A 222 -9.54 -12.96 0.40
N ARG A 223 -9.00 -14.11 0.84
CA ARG A 223 -9.43 -14.77 2.08
C ARG A 223 -9.16 -13.89 3.28
N PHE A 224 -7.97 -13.30 3.35
CA PHE A 224 -7.58 -12.42 4.43
C PHE A 224 -8.49 -11.18 4.53
N SER A 225 -8.75 -10.49 3.42
CA SER A 225 -9.65 -9.33 3.40
C SER A 225 -11.07 -9.68 3.83
N ASN A 226 -11.59 -10.84 3.42
CA ASN A 226 -12.90 -11.33 3.88
C ASN A 226 -12.89 -11.58 5.39
N THR A 227 -11.88 -12.28 5.89
CA THR A 227 -11.72 -12.54 7.32
C THR A 227 -11.60 -11.25 8.13
N MET A 228 -10.81 -10.29 7.65
CA MET A 228 -10.66 -8.97 8.27
C MET A 228 -12.01 -8.25 8.37
N LEU A 229 -12.81 -8.26 7.30
CA LEU A 229 -14.15 -7.67 7.31
C LEU A 229 -15.07 -8.36 8.33
N THR A 230 -15.07 -9.70 8.37
CA THR A 230 -15.88 -10.43 9.35
C THR A 230 -15.46 -10.16 10.79
N GLU A 231 -14.16 -9.99 11.06
CA GLU A 231 -13.66 -9.67 12.39
C GLU A 231 -13.98 -8.22 12.76
N ILE A 232 -13.91 -7.27 11.81
CA ILE A 232 -14.39 -5.89 12.02
C ILE A 232 -15.83 -5.91 12.50
N VAL A 233 -16.72 -6.62 11.79
CA VAL A 233 -18.13 -6.73 12.17
C VAL A 233 -18.30 -7.36 13.55
N ARG A 234 -17.65 -8.51 13.78
CA ARG A 234 -17.71 -9.24 15.05
C ARG A 234 -17.22 -8.40 16.24
N VAL A 235 -16.09 -7.71 16.08
CA VAL A 235 -15.51 -6.84 17.12
C VAL A 235 -16.46 -5.70 17.39
N SER A 236 -16.95 -5.04 16.33
CA SER A 236 -17.86 -3.89 16.44
C SER A 236 -19.20 -4.26 17.11
N MET A 237 -19.76 -5.45 16.84
CA MET A 237 -20.95 -5.97 17.53
C MET A 237 -20.72 -6.28 19.03
N ARG A 238 -19.48 -6.60 19.43
CA ARG A 238 -19.14 -6.91 20.83
C ARG A 238 -18.82 -5.69 21.66
N HIS A 239 -18.50 -4.57 21.01
CA HIS A 239 -18.07 -3.37 21.71
C HIS A 239 -19.25 -2.68 22.41
N ARG A 240 -19.15 -2.56 23.73
CA ARG A 240 -19.92 -1.57 24.50
C ARG A 240 -19.34 -0.19 24.19
N LYS A 241 -20.22 0.80 23.96
CA LYS A 241 -19.88 2.20 23.62
C LYS A 241 -18.65 2.70 24.40
N GLY A 242 -17.56 3.06 23.70
CA GLY A 242 -16.46 3.84 24.29
C GLY A 242 -15.01 3.44 23.94
N LYS A 243 -14.75 2.24 23.40
CA LYS A 243 -13.37 1.84 23.02
C LYS A 243 -13.16 2.01 21.52
N SER A 244 -12.17 2.82 21.13
CA SER A 244 -11.77 2.97 19.73
C SER A 244 -11.11 1.69 19.22
N ILE A 245 -11.55 1.24 18.05
CA ILE A 245 -11.05 0.04 17.38
C ILE A 245 -10.02 0.52 16.36
N THR A 246 -8.78 0.07 16.50
CA THR A 246 -7.72 0.36 15.53
C THR A 246 -7.52 -0.81 14.58
N GLU A 247 -7.15 -0.51 13.33
CA GLU A 247 -6.87 -1.53 12.32
C GLU A 247 -5.77 -2.48 12.75
N SER A 248 -4.68 -1.93 13.30
CA SER A 248 -3.53 -2.70 13.74
C SER A 248 -3.87 -3.65 14.89
N ALA A 249 -4.80 -3.28 15.77
CA ALA A 249 -5.26 -4.18 16.84
C ALA A 249 -5.99 -5.41 16.26
N ILE A 250 -6.89 -5.22 15.30
CA ILE A 250 -7.60 -6.34 14.65
C ILE A 250 -6.61 -7.17 13.84
N LEU A 251 -5.71 -6.54 13.07
CA LEU A 251 -4.70 -7.25 12.28
C LEU A 251 -3.77 -8.09 13.17
N SER A 252 -3.32 -7.54 14.29
CA SER A 252 -2.45 -8.25 15.23
C SER A 252 -3.20 -9.42 15.89
N GLN A 253 -4.49 -9.25 16.19
CA GLN A 253 -5.35 -10.33 16.68
C GLN A 253 -5.50 -11.45 15.65
N LEU A 254 -5.72 -11.11 14.37
CA LEU A 254 -5.84 -12.08 13.28
C LEU A 254 -4.51 -12.80 13.02
N ALA A 255 -3.41 -12.06 12.99
CA ALA A 255 -2.07 -12.61 12.80
C ALA A 255 -1.61 -13.52 13.95
N GLY A 256 -2.19 -13.35 15.14
CA GLY A 256 -1.96 -14.21 16.30
C GLY A 256 -2.89 -15.43 16.39
N ASN A 257 -3.89 -15.56 15.52
CA ASN A 257 -4.91 -16.60 15.60
C ASN A 257 -4.93 -17.48 14.35
N GLU A 258 -4.13 -18.55 14.37
CA GLU A 258 -4.01 -19.53 13.28
C GLU A 258 -5.35 -20.20 12.92
N HIS A 259 -6.26 -20.36 13.90
CA HIS A 259 -7.54 -21.02 13.67
C HIS A 259 -8.54 -20.17 12.88
N ILE A 260 -8.38 -18.84 12.88
CA ILE A 260 -9.23 -17.94 12.09
C ILE A 260 -8.78 -17.94 10.61
N LEU A 261 -7.51 -18.19 10.35
CA LEU A 261 -6.88 -18.12 9.03
C LEU A 261 -6.52 -19.50 8.47
N LYS A 262 -7.42 -20.49 8.63
CA LYS A 262 -7.21 -21.91 8.28
C LYS A 262 -6.81 -22.22 6.84
N ASN A 263 -6.71 -21.24 5.95
CA ASN A 263 -6.33 -21.42 4.54
C ASN A 263 -5.51 -20.24 3.98
N VAL A 264 -4.83 -19.51 4.87
CA VAL A 264 -3.96 -18.40 4.53
C VAL A 264 -2.58 -18.69 5.12
N ASP A 265 -1.56 -18.70 4.25
CA ASP A 265 -0.18 -18.90 4.66
C ASP A 265 0.41 -17.55 5.06
N LEU A 266 0.34 -17.25 6.36
CA LEU A 266 0.84 -16.00 6.92
C LEU A 266 2.36 -16.02 7.05
N ILE A 267 3.02 -15.10 6.35
CA ILE A 267 4.47 -14.96 6.39
C ILE A 267 4.80 -13.60 7.03
N LYS A 268 5.39 -13.66 8.22
CA LYS A 268 5.87 -12.46 8.93
C LYS A 268 7.21 -12.06 8.35
N LEU A 269 7.33 -10.80 7.93
CA LEU A 269 8.62 -10.23 7.56
C LEU A 269 9.44 -10.00 8.83
N THR A 270 10.60 -10.63 8.92
CA THR A 270 11.55 -10.47 10.02
C THR A 270 12.26 -9.11 10.01
N GLU A 271 12.35 -8.48 8.85
CA GLU A 271 12.85 -7.10 8.70
C GLU A 271 11.67 -6.11 8.84
N PRO A 272 11.67 -5.22 9.85
CA PRO A 272 10.68 -4.17 9.94
C PRO A 272 10.84 -3.19 8.76
N ILE A 273 9.74 -2.63 8.28
CA ILE A 273 9.80 -1.55 7.30
C ILE A 273 10.42 -0.33 7.99
N PRO A 274 11.52 0.21 7.46
CA PRO A 274 12.19 1.35 8.07
C PRO A 274 11.26 2.56 8.06
N VAL A 275 11.31 3.30 9.15
CA VAL A 275 10.56 4.53 9.31
C VAL A 275 11.42 5.71 8.85
N ALA A 276 10.84 6.66 8.12
CA ALA A 276 11.58 7.78 7.54
C ALA A 276 12.43 8.55 8.57
N SER A 277 11.93 8.71 9.80
CA SER A 277 12.61 9.37 10.92
C SER A 277 13.89 8.64 11.35
N GLU A 278 13.89 7.31 11.36
CA GLU A 278 15.06 6.48 11.73
C GLU A 278 16.15 6.53 10.66
N LEU A 279 15.76 6.76 9.39
CA LEU A 279 16.69 6.85 8.26
C LEU A 279 17.46 8.18 8.24
N SER A 280 16.89 9.25 8.81
CA SER A 280 17.62 10.52 8.99
C SER A 280 18.77 10.40 9.99
N GLU A 281 18.65 9.51 10.99
CA GLU A 281 19.67 9.28 12.03
C GLU A 281 20.77 8.30 11.60
N LEU A 282 20.47 7.35 10.72
CA LEU A 282 21.43 6.37 10.16
C LEU A 282 22.42 6.96 9.14
N ASN A 283 22.33 8.26 8.87
CA ASN A 283 23.14 8.99 7.88
C ASN A 283 24.65 9.04 8.15
N SER A 284 25.15 8.48 9.26
CA SER A 284 26.57 8.51 9.65
C SER A 284 27.35 7.22 9.35
N THR A 285 26.69 6.13 8.99
CA THR A 285 27.35 4.85 8.68
C THR A 285 27.07 4.50 7.23
N GLY A 286 28.11 4.38 6.40
CA GLY A 286 28.04 4.25 4.94
C GLY A 286 27.42 2.96 4.39
N GLN A 287 26.42 2.41 5.08
CA GLN A 287 25.68 1.22 4.67
C GLN A 287 24.37 1.68 4.01
N GLY A 288 24.48 2.00 2.72
CA GLY A 288 23.35 2.34 1.87
C GLY A 288 22.47 1.11 1.64
N ASP A 289 21.64 0.77 2.61
CA ASP A 289 20.71 -0.34 2.48
C ASP A 289 19.65 -0.02 1.41
N ASN A 290 19.54 -0.92 0.44
CA ASN A 290 18.56 -0.86 -0.66
C ASN A 290 17.14 -1.11 -0.12
N TYR A 291 16.58 -0.11 0.57
CA TYR A 291 15.21 -0.16 1.06
C TYR A 291 14.24 -0.20 -0.13
N ARG A 292 13.28 -1.12 -0.09
CA ARG A 292 12.23 -1.23 -1.13
C ARG A 292 10.98 -0.42 -0.78
N ILE A 293 10.70 -0.32 0.51
CA ILE A 293 9.54 0.36 1.08
C ILE A 293 10.03 1.16 2.27
N ILE A 294 9.55 2.40 2.40
CA ILE A 294 9.75 3.24 3.58
C ILE A 294 8.38 3.60 4.14
N GLN A 295 8.24 3.52 5.46
CA GLN A 295 7.06 4.03 6.14
C GLN A 295 7.24 5.53 6.41
N ARG A 296 6.27 6.32 5.93
CA ARG A 296 6.22 7.77 6.19
C ARG A 296 5.74 7.98 7.62
N ASP A 297 6.43 8.86 8.33
CA ASP A 297 6.03 9.37 9.64
C ASP A 297 5.40 10.75 9.53
N ASN A 298 4.70 11.16 10.58
CA ASN A 298 4.04 12.46 10.67
C ASN A 298 5.01 13.65 10.87
N GLY A 299 6.33 13.37 10.88
CA GLY A 299 7.38 14.36 11.07
C GLY A 299 7.77 15.03 9.75
N ASN A 300 8.04 16.34 9.80
CA ASN A 300 8.42 17.16 8.66
C ASN A 300 9.92 16.94 8.31
N HIS A 301 10.30 15.68 8.06
CA HIS A 301 11.68 15.31 7.72
C HIS A 301 11.94 15.57 6.23
N ASP A 302 13.20 15.84 5.88
CA ASP A 302 13.62 16.04 4.49
C ASP A 302 13.61 14.70 3.73
N LEU A 303 12.40 14.24 3.38
CA LEU A 303 12.17 13.04 2.59
C LEU A 303 12.85 13.13 1.22
N ASN A 304 13.02 14.33 0.68
CA ASN A 304 13.69 14.52 -0.59
C ASN A 304 15.16 14.13 -0.51
N SER A 305 15.87 14.44 0.59
CA SER A 305 17.25 13.99 0.78
C SER A 305 17.38 12.46 0.82
N ILE A 306 16.47 11.77 1.53
CA ILE A 306 16.46 10.30 1.63
C ILE A 306 16.17 9.68 0.26
N ILE A 307 15.19 10.23 -0.45
CA ILE A 307 14.85 9.80 -1.81
C ILE A 307 16.05 10.02 -2.72
N MET A 308 16.57 11.25 -2.85
CA MET A 308 17.70 11.57 -3.74
C MET A 308 18.94 10.70 -3.46
N LYS A 309 19.27 10.44 -2.20
CA LYS A 309 20.37 9.52 -1.86
C LYS A 309 20.12 8.11 -2.39
N HIS A 310 18.90 7.59 -2.24
CA HIS A 310 18.51 6.31 -2.82
C HIS A 310 18.57 6.35 -4.35
N ILE A 311 18.13 7.46 -4.95
CA ILE A 311 18.19 7.69 -6.40
C ILE A 311 19.63 7.61 -6.93
N CYS A 312 20.55 8.31 -6.28
CA CYS A 312 21.95 8.38 -6.67
C CYS A 312 22.73 7.10 -6.33
N SER A 313 22.24 6.29 -5.38
CA SER A 313 22.82 4.98 -5.07
C SER A 313 22.51 3.89 -6.10
N CYS A 314 21.50 4.11 -6.96
CA CYS A 314 21.14 3.17 -8.03
C CYS A 314 21.92 3.50 -9.31
N GLU A 315 22.84 2.64 -9.73
CA GLU A 315 23.74 2.86 -10.90
C GLU A 315 23.00 3.17 -12.21
N VAL A 316 21.79 2.63 -12.38
CA VAL A 316 20.96 2.84 -13.58
C VAL A 316 20.33 4.23 -13.56
N ASP A 317 19.93 4.71 -12.38
CA ASP A 317 19.21 5.96 -12.24
C ASP A 317 20.14 7.16 -12.04
N SER A 318 21.30 6.98 -11.42
CA SER A 318 22.30 8.04 -11.20
C SER A 318 22.83 8.64 -12.51
N ARG A 319 22.81 7.87 -13.61
CA ARG A 319 23.21 8.35 -14.94
C ARG A 319 22.20 9.32 -15.58
N VAL A 320 20.96 9.33 -15.10
CA VAL A 320 19.86 10.14 -15.67
C VAL A 320 19.68 11.45 -14.92
N TYR A 321 20.00 11.49 -13.62
CA TYR A 321 19.88 12.67 -12.78
C TYR A 321 21.24 13.34 -12.60
N ARG A 322 21.38 14.57 -13.10
CA ARG A 322 22.61 15.39 -12.96
C ARG A 322 22.93 15.83 -11.52
N ASP A 323 21.96 15.67 -10.63
CA ASP A 323 22.08 15.99 -9.20
C ASP A 323 22.66 14.80 -8.39
N CYS A 324 23.03 13.73 -9.12
CA CYS A 324 23.93 12.66 -8.73
C CYS A 324 25.26 12.86 -9.50
#